data_AF-A0A9D4CYF7-F1
#
_entry.id   AF-A0A9D4CYF7-F1
#
_cell.length_a   1.000
_cell.length_b   1.000
_cell.length_c   1.000
_cell.angle_alpha   90.00
_cell.angle_beta   90.00
_cell.angle_gamma   90.00
#
_symmetry.space_group_name_H-M   'P 1'
#
loop_
_entity.id
_entity.type
_entity.pdbx_description
1 polymer ?
#
loop_
_entity_poly.entity_id
_entity_poly.type
_entity_poly.pdbx_seq_one_letter_code
_entity_poly.pdbx_strand_id
1 'polypeptide(L)'
;MADIKLTLPAEYGWIVLVIVASFVMIMWLGSRVGVARKKYEVKYPKMYIEPYNHVFNCIQRAHLNTLEGYPTFLVFIVFGGLIYPRLNAIAGVIWVAARVAYAMGYYTGDPEKRMWGAFGYIGLLIMLVSNIILGLKLLGVVAM
;
A
#
# COMPACT_ATOMS: atom_id res chain seq x y z
N MET A 1 10.91 27.87 -22.28
CA MET A 1 10.46 26.71 -21.47
C MET A 1 11.01 26.94 -20.07
N ALA A 2 10.19 26.88 -19.03
CA ALA A 2 10.67 27.07 -17.67
C ALA A 2 11.62 25.91 -17.31
N ASP A 3 12.85 26.24 -16.92
CA ASP A 3 13.82 25.27 -16.41
C ASP A 3 13.30 24.77 -15.04
N ILE A 4 12.64 23.61 -15.01
CA ILE A 4 12.21 22.98 -13.76
C ILE A 4 13.43 22.28 -13.16
N LYS A 5 14.18 23.00 -12.32
CA LYS A 5 15.22 22.39 -11.47
C LYS A 5 14.56 21.75 -10.26
N LEU A 6 14.29 20.45 -10.33
CA LEU A 6 13.78 19.68 -9.20
C LEU A 6 14.92 19.36 -8.22
N THR A 7 15.12 20.22 -7.22
CA THR A 7 16.04 19.95 -6.12
C THR A 7 15.29 19.27 -4.97
N LEU A 8 15.51 17.96 -4.80
CA LEU A 8 14.90 17.19 -3.71
C LEU A 8 15.83 17.15 -2.49
N PRO A 9 15.30 17.22 -1.25
CA PRO A 9 16.08 17.02 -0.05
C PRO A 9 16.57 15.57 0.04
N ALA A 10 17.71 15.34 0.71
CA ALA A 10 18.29 14.00 0.88
C ALA A 10 17.30 13.02 1.55
N GLU A 11 16.45 13.55 2.43
CA GLU A 11 15.38 12.83 3.12
C GLU A 11 14.34 12.22 2.16
N TYR A 12 14.20 12.73 0.94
CA TYR A 12 13.29 12.15 -0.04
C TYR A 12 13.71 10.73 -0.43
N GLY A 13 14.99 10.35 -0.21
CA GLY A 13 15.46 8.98 -0.35
C GLY A 13 14.64 7.97 0.48
N TRP A 14 14.09 8.38 1.63
CA TRP A 14 13.23 7.51 2.44
C TRP A 14 11.93 7.13 1.71
N ILE A 15 11.36 8.07 0.95
CA ILE A 15 10.15 7.81 0.16
C ILE A 15 10.44 6.75 -0.90
N VAL A 16 11.57 6.86 -1.59
CA VAL A 16 12.00 5.89 -2.60
C VAL A 16 12.19 4.50 -1.98
N LEU A 17 12.85 4.41 -0.83
CA LEU A 17 13.03 3.13 -0.13
C LEU A 17 11.70 2.50 0.29
N VAL A 18 10.73 3.30 0.74
CA VAL A 18 9.41 2.80 1.11
C VAL A 18 8.63 2.30 -0.12
N ILE A 19 8.74 2.97 -1.28
CA ILE A 19 8.15 2.50 -2.54
C ILE A 19 8.75 1.16 -2.97
N VAL A 20 10.07 1.01 -2.82
CA VAL A 20 10.74 -0.28 -3.10
C VAL A 20 10.25 -1.36 -2.12
N ALA A 21 10.15 -1.04 -0.83
CA ALA A 21 9.63 -1.98 0.17
C ALA A 21 8.18 -2.38 -0.10
N SER A 22 7.32 -1.45 -0.54
CA SER A 22 5.93 -1.75 -0.88
C SER A 22 5.82 -2.62 -2.14
N PHE A 23 6.71 -2.43 -3.11
CA PHE A 23 6.81 -3.32 -4.27
C PHE A 23 7.18 -4.75 -3.85
N VAL A 24 8.19 -4.92 -2.99
CA VAL A 24 8.57 -6.23 -2.44
C VAL A 24 7.40 -6.88 -1.70
N MET A 25 6.65 -6.11 -0.91
CA MET A 25 5.44 -6.60 -0.22
C MET A 25 4.37 -7.11 -1.19
N ILE A 26 4.10 -6.41 -2.29
CA ILE A 26 3.14 -6.88 -3.32
C ILE A 26 3.63 -8.15 -4.00
N MET A 27 4.92 -8.23 -4.36
CA MET A 27 5.51 -9.43 -4.95
C MET A 27 5.41 -10.63 -4.01
N TRP A 28 5.60 -10.40 -2.70
CA TRP A 28 5.38 -11.42 -1.68
C TRP A 28 3.92 -11.88 -1.65
N LEU A 29 2.94 -10.97 -1.60
CA LEU A 29 1.51 -11.32 -1.63
C LEU A 29 1.14 -12.12 -2.89
N GLY A 30 1.62 -11.69 -4.06
CA GLY A 30 1.40 -12.40 -5.33
C GLY A 30 2.00 -13.80 -5.32
N SER A 31 3.21 -13.95 -4.77
CA SER A 31 3.87 -15.25 -4.61
C SER A 31 3.06 -16.18 -3.70
N ARG A 32 2.48 -15.66 -2.62
CA ARG A 32 1.59 -16.44 -1.72
C ARG A 32 0.34 -16.94 -2.45
N VAL A 33 -0.24 -16.15 -3.34
CA VAL A 33 -1.33 -16.62 -4.22
C VAL A 33 -0.85 -17.73 -5.14
N GLY A 34 0.32 -17.60 -5.77
CA GLY A 34 0.89 -18.64 -6.64
C GLY A 34 1.15 -19.96 -5.91
N VAL A 35 1.70 -19.90 -4.70
CA VAL A 35 1.89 -21.08 -3.83
C VAL A 35 0.55 -21.70 -3.46
N ALA A 36 -0.44 -20.88 -3.09
CA ALA A 36 -1.77 -21.36 -2.75
C ALA A 36 -2.49 -22.00 -3.96
N ARG A 37 -2.33 -21.45 -5.17
CA ARG A 37 -2.87 -22.05 -6.41
C ARG A 37 -2.34 -23.45 -6.63
N LYS A 38 -1.03 -23.66 -6.44
CA LYS A 38 -0.42 -24.99 -6.53
C LYS A 38 -0.94 -25.93 -5.44
N LYS A 39 -1.04 -25.45 -4.19
CA LYS A 39 -1.51 -26.24 -3.04
C LYS A 39 -2.96 -26.72 -3.17
N TYR A 40 -3.83 -25.88 -3.72
CA TYR A 40 -5.26 -26.16 -3.86
C TYR A 40 -5.67 -26.51 -5.30
N GLU A 41 -4.69 -26.80 -6.17
CA GLU A 41 -4.88 -27.24 -7.56
C GLU A 41 -5.79 -26.32 -8.40
N VAL A 42 -5.72 -25.01 -8.15
CA VAL A 42 -6.56 -24.01 -8.82
C VAL A 42 -5.95 -23.63 -10.17
N LYS A 43 -6.38 -24.32 -11.23
CA LYS A 43 -5.98 -24.05 -12.61
C LYS A 43 -6.43 -22.67 -13.08
N TYR A 44 -5.58 -21.99 -13.85
CA TYR A 44 -5.96 -20.77 -14.57
C TYR A 44 -7.06 -21.08 -15.60
N PRO A 45 -7.99 -20.15 -15.88
CA PRO A 45 -8.15 -18.80 -15.33
C PRO A 45 -9.01 -18.74 -14.05
N LYS A 46 -9.29 -19.88 -13.40
CA LYS A 46 -10.20 -19.93 -12.25
C LYS A 46 -9.72 -19.03 -11.12
N MET A 47 -10.59 -18.11 -10.70
CA MET A 47 -10.28 -17.09 -9.69
C MET A 47 -10.65 -17.56 -8.29
N TYR A 48 -11.84 -18.14 -8.09
CA TYR A 48 -12.31 -18.59 -6.78
C TYR A 48 -12.70 -20.06 -6.83
N ILE A 49 -12.67 -20.71 -5.68
CA ILE A 49 -13.18 -22.07 -5.51
C ILE A 49 -14.31 -22.10 -4.48
N GLU A 50 -15.19 -23.08 -4.59
CA GLU A 50 -16.22 -23.31 -3.59
C GLU A 50 -15.68 -24.18 -2.45
N PRO A 51 -16.13 -23.95 -1.20
CA PRO A 51 -17.05 -22.90 -0.77
C PRO A 51 -16.41 -21.49 -0.76
N TYR A 52 -17.22 -20.43 -0.79
CA TYR A 52 -16.74 -19.05 -0.90
C TYR A 52 -15.74 -18.65 0.19
N ASN A 53 -15.93 -19.14 1.41
CA ASN A 53 -15.05 -18.91 2.57
C ASN A 53 -13.76 -19.75 2.57
N HIS A 54 -13.43 -20.42 1.48
CA HIS A 54 -12.21 -21.23 1.40
C HIS A 54 -10.95 -20.36 1.57
N VAL A 55 -9.94 -20.90 2.28
CA VAL A 55 -8.67 -20.21 2.61
C VAL A 55 -7.97 -19.64 1.36
N PHE A 56 -8.01 -20.37 0.24
CA PHE A 56 -7.50 -19.90 -1.05
C PHE A 56 -8.12 -18.55 -1.48
N ASN A 57 -9.45 -18.42 -1.39
CA ASN A 57 -10.15 -17.20 -1.79
C ASN A 57 -9.74 -16.03 -0.89
N CYS A 58 -9.55 -16.30 0.40
CA CYS A 58 -9.04 -15.32 1.37
C CYS A 58 -7.62 -14.83 1.02
N ILE A 59 -6.70 -15.76 0.73
CA ILE A 59 -5.32 -15.44 0.29
C ILE A 59 -5.35 -14.58 -0.98
N GLN A 60 -6.19 -14.95 -1.94
CA GLN A 60 -6.29 -14.21 -3.19
C GLN A 60 -6.94 -12.83 -3.02
N ARG A 61 -7.98 -12.72 -2.20
CA ARG A 61 -8.64 -11.44 -1.90
C ARG A 61 -7.67 -10.48 -1.21
N ALA A 62 -6.81 -10.98 -0.32
CA ALA A 62 -5.82 -10.15 0.36
C ALA A 62 -4.85 -9.46 -0.62
N HIS A 63 -4.37 -10.18 -1.63
CA HIS A 63 -3.53 -9.62 -2.67
C HIS A 63 -4.30 -8.63 -3.55
N LEU A 64 -5.48 -9.01 -4.07
CA LEU A 64 -6.29 -8.15 -4.94
C LEU A 64 -6.70 -6.85 -4.24
N ASN A 65 -7.12 -6.92 -2.98
CA ASN A 65 -7.47 -5.71 -2.22
C ASN A 65 -6.27 -4.79 -2.04
N THR A 66 -5.05 -5.34 -1.96
CA THR A 66 -3.84 -4.52 -1.87
C THR A 66 -3.59 -3.80 -3.19
N LEU A 67 -3.75 -4.50 -4.31
CA LEU A 67 -3.62 -3.91 -5.64
C LEU A 67 -4.67 -2.84 -5.92
N GLU A 68 -5.90 -2.99 -5.42
CA GLU A 68 -6.96 -1.96 -5.53
C GLU A 68 -6.55 -0.62 -4.89
N GLY A 69 -5.89 -0.67 -3.72
CA GLY A 69 -5.46 0.54 -3.00
C GLY A 69 -4.05 1.03 -3.33
N TYR A 70 -3.24 0.22 -4.02
CA TYR A 70 -1.83 0.51 -4.25
C TYR A 70 -1.57 1.77 -5.10
N PRO A 71 -2.33 2.05 -6.18
CA PRO A 71 -2.16 3.28 -6.94
C PRO A 71 -2.37 4.53 -6.08
N THR A 72 -3.41 4.53 -5.24
CA THR A 72 -3.69 5.64 -4.31
C THR A 72 -2.53 5.82 -3.31
N PHE A 73 -2.02 4.72 -2.76
CA PHE A 73 -0.84 4.75 -1.88
C PHE A 73 0.37 5.38 -2.57
N LEU A 74 0.69 4.95 -3.81
CA LEU A 74 1.84 5.46 -4.56
C LEU A 74 1.72 6.96 -4.84
N VAL A 75 0.54 7.42 -5.28
CA VAL A 75 0.29 8.85 -5.50
C VAL A 75 0.49 9.62 -4.20
N PHE A 76 -0.13 9.16 -3.11
CA PHE A 76 -0.09 9.87 -1.85
C PHE A 76 1.32 9.95 -1.26
N ILE A 77 2.09 8.86 -1.28
CA ILE A 77 3.45 8.87 -0.72
C ILE A 77 4.42 9.72 -1.55
N VAL A 78 4.30 9.71 -2.88
CA VAL A 78 5.16 10.50 -3.78
C VAL A 78 4.94 11.98 -3.57
N PHE A 79 3.69 12.43 -3.64
CA PHE A 79 3.35 13.85 -3.51
C PHE A 79 3.45 14.33 -2.06
N GLY A 80 2.92 13.57 -1.10
CA GLY A 80 3.04 13.91 0.33
C GLY A 80 4.50 13.97 0.79
N GLY A 81 5.37 13.14 0.20
CA GLY A 81 6.80 13.17 0.43
C GLY A 81 7.51 14.44 -0.03
N LEU A 82 6.95 15.21 -0.97
CA LEU A 82 7.59 16.45 -1.48
C LEU A 82 7.62 17.55 -0.43
N ILE A 83 6.63 17.56 0.46
CA ILE A 83 6.49 18.54 1.53
C ILE A 83 7.01 18.01 2.87
N TYR A 84 6.65 16.79 3.25
CA TYR A 84 7.00 16.19 4.54
C TYR A 84 7.62 14.79 4.35
N PRO A 85 8.86 14.68 3.85
CA PRO A 85 9.47 13.41 3.46
C PRO A 85 9.59 12.41 4.62
N ARG A 86 10.05 12.85 5.80
CA ARG A 86 10.21 11.96 6.97
C ARG A 86 8.87 11.44 7.49
N LEU A 87 7.88 12.32 7.60
CA LEU A 87 6.55 11.97 8.08
C LEU A 87 5.85 10.99 7.12
N ASN A 88 5.92 11.25 5.81
CA ASN A 88 5.32 10.38 4.80
C ASN A 88 6.05 9.05 4.67
N ALA A 89 7.37 9.01 4.89
CA ALA A 89 8.10 7.75 4.97
C ALA A 89 7.60 6.88 6.14
N ILE A 90 7.47 7.45 7.35
CA ILE A 90 6.92 6.74 8.51
C ILE A 90 5.49 6.26 8.22
N ALA A 91 4.64 7.13 7.69
CA ALA A 91 3.27 6.80 7.31
C ALA A 91 3.21 5.65 6.28
N GLY A 92 4.15 5.65 5.33
CA GLY A 92 4.27 4.60 4.32
C GLY A 92 4.74 3.27 4.91
N VAL A 93 5.69 3.27 5.85
CA VAL A 93 6.09 2.06 6.59
C VAL A 93 4.91 1.50 7.39
N ILE A 94 4.14 2.36 8.07
CA ILE A 94 2.92 1.96 8.79
C ILE A 94 1.93 1.29 7.83
N TRP A 95 1.72 1.86 6.64
CA TRP A 95 0.83 1.29 5.64
C TRP A 95 1.32 -0.06 5.14
N VAL A 96 2.61 -0.22 4.83
CA VAL A 96 3.20 -1.49 4.38
C VAL A 96 3.05 -2.56 5.47
N ALA A 97 3.40 -2.25 6.72
CA ALA A 97 3.24 -3.16 7.85
C ALA A 97 1.77 -3.58 8.05
N ALA A 98 0.84 -2.64 7.90
CA ALA A 98 -0.58 -2.91 7.96
C ALA A 98 -1.07 -3.85 6.85
N ARG A 99 -0.57 -3.72 5.62
CA ARG A 99 -0.91 -4.66 4.53
C ARG A 99 -0.37 -6.07 4.81
N VAL A 100 0.80 -6.18 5.44
CA VAL A 100 1.33 -7.48 5.88
C VAL A 100 0.42 -8.08 6.97
N ALA A 101 0.05 -7.31 7.99
CA ALA A 101 -0.86 -7.78 9.05
C ALA A 101 -2.25 -8.15 8.52
N TYR A 102 -2.80 -7.34 7.61
CA TYR A 102 -4.06 -7.61 6.90
C TYR A 102 -4.02 -8.95 6.16
N ALA A 103 -2.94 -9.20 5.41
CA ALA A 103 -2.77 -10.44 4.67
C ALA A 103 -2.62 -11.64 5.60
N MET A 104 -1.82 -11.52 6.66
CA MET A 104 -1.66 -12.58 7.67
C MET A 104 -2.99 -12.94 8.34
N GLY A 105 -3.84 -11.95 8.64
CA GLY A 105 -5.20 -12.18 9.13
C GLY A 105 -6.06 -12.95 8.12
N TYR A 106 -6.09 -12.53 6.86
CA TYR A 106 -6.80 -13.26 5.81
C TYR A 106 -6.28 -14.69 5.58
N TYR A 107 -4.98 -14.93 5.78
CA TYR A 107 -4.37 -16.23 5.56
C TYR A 107 -4.84 -17.30 6.57
N THR A 108 -5.52 -16.91 7.66
CA THR A 108 -6.16 -17.88 8.56
C THR A 108 -7.46 -18.46 7.98
N GLY A 109 -7.96 -17.94 6.85
CA GLY A 109 -9.24 -18.33 6.27
C GLY A 109 -10.46 -17.68 6.92
N ASP A 110 -10.25 -16.74 7.85
CA ASP A 110 -11.31 -16.00 8.51
C ASP A 110 -11.32 -14.55 7.98
N PRO A 111 -12.33 -14.15 7.19
CA PRO A 111 -12.41 -12.80 6.64
C PRO A 111 -12.45 -11.69 7.69
N GLU A 112 -12.91 -11.95 8.92
CA GLU A 112 -13.00 -10.92 9.96
C GLU A 112 -11.61 -10.51 10.48
N LYS A 113 -10.64 -11.43 10.46
CA LYS A 113 -9.26 -11.16 10.91
C LYS A 113 -8.49 -10.20 10.01
N ARG A 114 -9.07 -9.76 8.88
CA ARG A 114 -8.57 -8.63 8.09
C ARG A 114 -8.37 -7.36 8.92
N MET A 115 -9.11 -7.22 10.01
CA MET A 115 -9.04 -6.07 10.93
C MET A 115 -7.65 -5.92 11.58
N TRP A 116 -6.81 -6.95 11.56
CA TRP A 116 -5.42 -6.85 12.03
C TRP A 116 -4.62 -5.76 11.33
N GLY A 117 -4.96 -5.43 10.08
CA GLY A 117 -4.33 -4.35 9.32
C GLY A 117 -5.04 -3.00 9.41
N ALA A 118 -6.05 -2.82 10.25
CA ALA A 118 -6.83 -1.58 10.29
C ALA A 118 -5.99 -0.34 10.66
N PHE A 119 -4.89 -0.52 11.40
CA PHE A 119 -3.99 0.57 11.75
C PHE A 119 -3.32 1.24 10.52
N GLY A 120 -3.34 0.60 9.34
CA GLY A 120 -2.85 1.17 8.09
C GLY A 120 -3.59 2.43 7.64
N TYR A 121 -4.84 2.62 8.09
CA TYR A 121 -5.59 3.84 7.81
C TYR A 121 -4.92 5.08 8.41
N ILE A 122 -4.19 4.95 9.53
CA ILE A 122 -3.43 6.05 10.13
C ILE A 122 -2.38 6.55 9.13
N GLY A 123 -1.61 5.64 8.54
CA GLY A 123 -0.62 5.98 7.51
C GLY A 123 -1.26 6.64 6.28
N LEU A 124 -2.36 6.06 5.79
CA LEU A 124 -3.09 6.61 4.64
C LEU A 124 -3.60 8.04 4.89
N LEU A 125 -4.17 8.30 6.07
CA LEU A 125 -4.70 9.61 6.46
C LEU A 125 -3.58 10.65 6.58
N ILE A 126 -2.43 10.30 7.16
CA ILE A 126 -1.28 11.20 7.25
C ILE A 126 -0.81 11.62 5.85
N MET A 127 -0.72 10.66 4.91
CA MET A 127 -0.31 10.97 3.55
C MET A 127 -1.38 11.80 2.82
N LEU A 128 -2.67 11.49 3.01
CA LEU A 128 -3.79 12.29 2.47
C LEU A 128 -3.72 13.75 2.93
N VAL A 129 -3.56 13.99 4.24
CA VAL A 129 -3.43 15.34 4.79
C VAL A 129 -2.20 16.04 4.22
N SER A 130 -1.08 15.34 4.08
CA SER A 130 0.13 15.89 3.44
C SER A 130 -0.12 16.34 2.00
N ASN A 131 -0.92 15.59 1.24
CA ASN A 131 -1.30 15.94 -0.14
C ASN A 131 -2.22 17.16 -0.19
N ILE A 132 -3.19 17.25 0.73
CA ILE A 132 -4.06 18.43 0.84
C ILE A 132 -3.22 19.67 1.15
N ILE A 133 -2.30 19.59 2.11
CA ILE A 133 -1.41 20.71 2.46
C ILE A 133 -0.52 21.09 1.28
N LEU A 134 0.04 20.11 0.55
CA LEU A 134 0.81 20.38 -0.67
C LEU A 134 -0.04 21.17 -1.68
N GLY A 135 -1.26 20.72 -1.96
CA GLY A 135 -2.16 21.41 -2.88
C GLY A 135 -2.47 22.85 -2.44
N LEU A 136 -2.75 23.06 -1.16
CA LEU A 136 -3.02 24.39 -0.61
C LEU A 136 -1.80 25.32 -0.67
N LYS A 137 -0.59 24.80 -0.42
CA LYS A 137 0.67 25.57 -0.58
C LYS A 137 0.93 25.93 -2.04
N LEU A 138 0.69 25.02 -2.97
CA LEU A 138 0.84 25.29 -4.41
C LEU A 138 -0.13 26.37 -4.91
N LEU A 139 -1.32 26.46 -4.33
CA LEU A 139 -2.30 27.52 -4.60
C LEU A 139 -2.01 28.83 -3.85
N GLY A 140 -1.01 28.87 -2.97
CA GLY A 140 -0.70 30.04 -2.14
C GLY A 140 -1.72 30.34 -1.03
N VAL A 141 -2.62 29.40 -0.72
CA VAL A 141 -3.62 29.54 0.35
C VAL A 141 -2.98 29.39 1.73
N VAL A 142 -1.90 28.63 1.82
CA VAL A 142 -1.11 28.41 3.04
C VAL A 142 0.33 28.85 2.76
N ALA A 143 0.93 29.60 3.70
CA ALA A 143 2.31 30.06 3.59
C ALA A 143 3.27 28.88 3.35
N MET A 144 4.31 29.11 2.52
CA MET A 144 5.31 28.11 2.14
C MET A 144 6.17 27.65 3.32
#